data_AF-A0A3D5R9Z7-F1
#
_entry.id   AF-A0A3D5R9Z7-F1
#
_cell.length_a   1.000
_cell.length_b   1.000
_cell.length_c   1.000
_cell.angle_alpha   90.00
_cell.angle_beta   90.00
_cell.angle_gamma   90.00
#
_symmetry.space_group_name_H-M   'P 1'
#
loop_
_entity.id
_entity.type
_entity.pdbx_description
1 polymer ?
#
loop_
_entity_poly.entity_id
_entity_poly.type
_entity_poly.pdbx_seq_one_letter_code
_entity_poly.pdbx_strand_id
1 'polypeptide(L)' 'PGWINTTSKKYSGSDSLQHPVQRVGHPLDIANMVFFLFSDKAGFITGENICIDGGMTKQMIYNDDFGWKYNPDNLDVK' A
#
# COMPACT_ATOMS: atom_id res chain seq x y z
N PRO A 1 -6.34 4.46 -0.06
CA PRO A 1 -5.04 4.03 -0.66
C PRO A 1 -4.02 3.71 0.44
N GLY A 2 -3.04 2.87 0.15
CA GLY A 2 -1.86 2.67 1.01
C GLY A 2 -0.76 3.69 0.69
N TRP A 3 0.50 3.26 0.76
CA TRP A 3 1.64 4.11 0.42
C TRP A 3 1.70 4.38 -1.10
N ILE A 4 1.34 5.61 -1.48
CA ILE A 4 1.47 6.12 -2.85
C ILE A 4 2.56 7.18 -2.89
N ASN A 5 3.57 6.97 -3.73
CA ASN A 5 4.62 7.96 -3.97
C ASN A 5 4.16 9.01 -4.98
N THR A 6 3.93 10.24 -4.52
CA THR A 6 3.53 11.39 -5.34
C THR A 6 4.71 12.26 -5.78
N THR A 7 5.94 11.79 -5.55
CA THR A 7 7.18 12.50 -5.90
C THR A 7 7.96 11.73 -6.97
N SER A 8 9.01 12.33 -7.52
CA SER A 8 9.92 11.66 -8.45
C SER A 8 10.96 10.75 -7.76
N LYS A 9 10.88 10.57 -6.43
CA LYS A 9 11.80 9.70 -5.68
C LYS A 9 11.62 8.24 -6.11
N LYS A 10 12.72 7.50 -6.23
CA LYS A 10 12.69 6.05 -6.41
C LYS A 10 12.89 5.38 -5.06
N TYR A 11 12.06 4.37 -4.78
CA TYR A 11 12.13 3.54 -3.58
C TYR A 11 12.60 2.14 -3.96
N SER A 12 13.45 1.55 -3.13
CA SER A 12 14.04 0.24 -3.36
C SER A 12 14.39 -0.42 -2.01
N GLY A 13 14.86 -1.67 -2.07
CA GLY A 13 15.19 -2.41 -0.85
C GLY A 13 13.96 -2.65 0.02
N SER A 14 14.13 -2.45 1.33
CA SER A 14 13.08 -2.65 2.34
C SER A 14 11.83 -1.83 2.07
N ASP A 15 11.95 -0.62 1.54
CA ASP A 15 10.81 0.25 1.24
C ASP A 15 9.85 -0.41 0.23
N SER A 16 10.38 -1.08 -0.78
CA SER A 16 9.58 -1.77 -1.80
C SER A 16 9.21 -3.20 -1.37
N LEU A 17 10.16 -3.93 -0.78
CA LEU A 17 9.99 -5.34 -0.43
C LEU A 17 9.03 -5.58 0.73
N GLN A 18 8.77 -4.57 1.58
CA GLN A 18 7.78 -4.70 2.65
C GLN A 18 6.35 -4.85 2.13
N HIS A 19 6.06 -4.33 0.92
CA HIS A 19 4.76 -4.49 0.28
C HIS A 19 4.66 -5.89 -0.32
N PRO A 20 3.55 -6.63 -0.12
CA PRO A 20 3.32 -7.89 -0.83
C PRO A 20 3.47 -7.82 -2.35
N VAL A 21 3.09 -6.69 -2.97
CA VAL A 21 3.28 -6.45 -4.42
C VAL A 21 4.71 -6.05 -4.81
N GLN A 22 5.62 -5.95 -3.84
CA GLN A 22 7.06 -5.66 -3.98
C GLN A 22 7.39 -4.31 -4.62
N ARG A 23 6.53 -3.31 -4.44
CA ARG A 23 6.76 -1.92 -4.84
C ARG A 23 5.89 -0.94 -4.04
N VAL A 24 6.37 0.29 -3.93
CA VAL A 24 5.55 1.43 -3.52
C VAL A 24 4.54 1.74 -4.64
N GLY A 25 3.33 2.17 -4.27
CA GLY A 25 2.31 2.55 -5.24
C GLY A 25 2.65 3.86 -5.97
N HIS A 26 2.11 4.02 -7.17
CA HIS A 26 2.20 5.23 -7.98
C HIS A 26 0.82 5.89 -8.13
N PRO A 27 0.73 7.20 -8.41
CA PRO A 27 -0.55 7.87 -8.59
C PRO A 27 -1.42 7.23 -9.67
N LEU A 28 -0.78 6.65 -10.69
CA LEU A 28 -1.45 5.91 -11.76
C LEU A 28 -2.20 4.66 -11.26
N ASP A 29 -1.78 4.01 -10.18
CA ASP A 29 -2.51 2.85 -9.62
C ASP A 29 -3.90 3.27 -9.14
N ILE A 30 -3.99 4.47 -8.54
CA ILE A 30 -5.26 5.03 -8.07
C ILE A 30 -6.06 5.60 -9.23
N ALA A 31 -5.41 6.33 -10.15
CA ALA A 31 -6.07 6.88 -11.32
C ALA A 31 -6.74 5.77 -12.16
N ASN A 32 -6.05 4.64 -12.37
CA ASN A 32 -6.60 3.50 -13.10
C ASN A 32 -7.85 2.91 -12.42
N MET A 33 -7.86 2.81 -11.08
CA MET A 33 -9.08 2.38 -10.38
C MET A 33 -10.20 3.41 -10.56
N VAL A 34 -9.91 4.71 -10.43
CA VAL A 34 -10.92 5.76 -10.62
C VAL A 34 -11.50 5.69 -12.03
N PHE A 35 -10.67 5.50 -13.06
CA PHE A 35 -11.15 5.31 -14.43
C PHE A 35 -12.01 4.07 -14.59
N PHE A 36 -11.67 2.96 -13.92
CA PHE A 36 -12.52 1.76 -13.92
C PHE A 36 -13.88 2.03 -13.27
N LEU A 37 -13.89 2.65 -12.07
CA LEU A 37 -15.10 2.99 -11.34
C LEU A 37 -15.99 4.01 -12.07
N PHE A 38 -15.39 4.88 -12.87
CA PHE A 38 -16.12 5.83 -13.72
C PHE A 38 -16.68 5.20 -15.00
N SER A 39 -16.22 4.01 -15.39
CA SER A 39 -16.67 3.36 -16.61
C SER A 39 -17.98 2.57 -16.40
N ASP A 40 -18.70 2.30 -17.49
CA ASP A 40 -19.91 1.46 -17.48
C ASP A 40 -19.68 0.06 -16.91
N LYS A 41 -18.43 -0.41 -16.88
CA LYS A 41 -18.05 -1.72 -16.31
C LYS A 41 -18.29 -1.80 -14.81
N ALA A 42 -18.30 -0.67 -14.11
CA ALA A 42 -18.55 -0.59 -12.67
C ALA A 42 -20.02 -0.31 -12.33
N GLY A 43 -20.95 -0.41 -13.29
CA GLY A 43 -22.35 0.00 -13.13
C GLY A 43 -23.16 -0.70 -12.02
N PHE A 44 -22.62 -1.75 -11.40
CA PHE A 44 -23.23 -2.45 -10.25
C PHE A 44 -22.41 -2.31 -8.95
N ILE A 45 -21.42 -1.43 -8.91
CA ILE A 45 -20.60 -1.15 -7.73
C ILE A 45 -21.05 0.19 -7.15
N THR A 46 -21.61 0.18 -5.95
CA THR A 46 -22.00 1.39 -5.21
C THR A 46 -21.89 1.15 -3.71
N GLY A 47 -21.52 2.19 -2.95
CA GLY A 47 -21.36 2.11 -1.49
C GLY A 47 -20.17 1.29 -0.98
N GLU A 48 -19.25 0.91 -1.88
CA GLU A 48 -18.11 0.04 -1.56
C GLU A 48 -16.80 0.81 -1.34
N ASN A 49 -15.94 0.31 -0.45
CA ASN A 49 -14.61 0.86 -0.19
C ASN A 49 -13.54 -0.09 -0.73
N ILE A 50 -12.93 0.24 -1.88
CA ILE A 50 -11.89 -0.62 -2.46
C ILE A 50 -10.51 -0.22 -1.95
N CYS A 51 -9.85 -1.13 -1.24
CA CYS A 51 -8.50 -0.93 -0.73
C CYS A 51 -7.45 -1.14 -1.83
N ILE A 52 -6.52 -0.19 -1.97
CA ILE A 52 -5.41 -0.22 -2.92
C ILE A 52 -4.14 0.18 -2.17
N ASP A 53 -3.44 -0.79 -1.60
CA ASP A 53 -2.34 -0.55 -0.66
C ASP A 53 -1.13 -1.49 -0.87
N GLY A 54 -1.14 -2.25 -1.97
CA GLY A 54 -0.10 -3.24 -2.24
C GLY A 54 -0.14 -4.45 -1.30
N GLY A 55 -1.23 -4.68 -0.57
CA GLY A 55 -1.45 -5.84 0.30
C GLY A 55 -1.10 -5.61 1.77
N MET A 56 -0.64 -4.42 2.15
CA MET A 56 -0.14 -4.13 3.51
C MET A 56 -1.18 -4.41 4.60
N THR A 57 -2.43 -4.01 4.40
CA THR A 57 -3.52 -4.24 5.37
C THR A 57 -3.89 -5.70 5.53
N LYS A 58 -3.39 -6.60 4.68
CA LYS A 58 -3.61 -8.04 4.76
C LYS A 58 -2.40 -8.80 5.31
N GLN A 59 -1.30 -8.10 5.56
CA GLN A 59 -0.09 -8.69 6.11
C GLN A 59 -0.10 -8.59 7.64
N MET A 60 -0.15 -9.74 8.31
CA MET A 60 0.02 -9.82 9.76
C MET A 60 1.53 -9.79 10.07
N ILE A 61 1.94 -8.91 10.98
CA ILE A 61 3.33 -8.67 11.33
C ILE A 61 3.55 -9.06 12.79
N TYR A 62 4.46 -9.99 13.04
CA TYR A 62 4.95 -10.34 14.37
C TYR A 62 6.44 -10.01 14.48
N ASN A 63 6.87 -9.68 15.70
CA ASN A 63 8.28 -9.40 15.96
C ASN A 63 9.13 -10.66 15.73
N ASP A 64 10.26 -10.47 15.05
CA ASP A 64 11.25 -11.49 14.68
C ASP A 64 10.75 -12.56 13.67
N ASP A 65 9.58 -12.36 13.07
CA ASP A 65 9.01 -13.24 12.05
C ASP A 65 9.04 -12.61 10.65
N PHE A 66 9.29 -13.43 9.63
CA PHE A 66 9.23 -13.04 8.20
C PHE A 66 10.01 -11.75 7.86
N GLY A 67 11.12 -11.50 8.55
CA GLY A 67 11.98 -10.34 8.33
C GLY A 67 11.51 -9.04 9.01
N TRP A 68 10.41 -9.07 9.76
CA TRP A 68 9.96 -7.93 10.57
C TRP A 68 10.64 -7.93 11.93
N LYS A 69 11.08 -6.76 12.37
CA LYS A 69 11.69 -6.57 13.68
C LYS A 69 11.14 -5.32 14.34
N TYR A 70 10.60 -5.49 15.54
CA TYR A 70 10.18 -4.40 16.39
C TYR A 70 11.36 -3.96 17.24
N ASN A 71 11.74 -2.68 17.16
CA ASN A 71 12.75 -2.09 18.04
C ASN A 71 12.05 -1.19 19.07
N PRO A 72 11.90 -1.63 20.34
CA PRO A 72 11.24 -0.83 21.36
C PRO A 72 12.02 0.45 21.72
N ASP A 73 13.33 0.47 21.51
CA ASP A 73 14.18 1.62 21.82
C ASP A 73 14.05 2.76 20.79
N ASN A 74 13.44 2.48 19.63
CA ASN A 74 13.13 3.47 18.58
C ASN A 74 11.74 4.11 18.75
N LEU A 75 11.07 3.87 19.88
CA LEU A 75 9.91 4.67 20.24
C LEU A 75 10.41 6.08 20.54
N ASP A 76 10.29 6.99 19.57
CA ASP A 76 10.20 8.41 19.87
C ASP A 76 8.98 8.58 20.78
N VAL A 77 9.21 8.49 22.10
CA VAL A 77 8.25 8.86 23.12
C VAL A 77 8.05 10.37 22.97
N LYS A 78 7.07 10.75 22.16
CA LYS A 78 6.47 12.08 22.26
C LYS A 78 5.61 12.16 23.50
#